data_AF-A0A1F5DB58-F1
#
_entry.id   AF-A0A1F5DB58-F1
#
_cell.length_a   1.000
_cell.length_b   1.000
_cell.length_c   1.000
_cell.angle_alpha   90.00
_cell.angle_beta   90.00
_cell.angle_gamma   90.00
#
_symmetry.space_group_name_H-M   'P 1'
#
loop_
_entity.id
_entity.type
_entity.pdbx_description
1 polymer ?
#
loop_
_entity_poly.entity_id
_entity_poly.type
_entity_poly.pdbx_seq_one_letter_code
_entity_poly.pdbx_strand_id
1 'polypeptide(L)'
;MTALKVDKNRFYVLRIGKDNWVYASEDEVMKDLVEKIRLNDDLESEDVRVIKVTILKRNWRIQEVPWSRAILDLIRLSKAGNVE
;
A
#
# COMPACT_ATOMS: atom_id res chain seq x y z
N MET A 1 11.03 -1.28 22.53
CA MET A 1 10.08 -2.25 21.96
C MET A 1 9.29 -1.55 20.86
N THR A 2 9.39 -2.02 19.61
CA THR A 2 8.58 -1.47 18.52
C THR A 2 7.28 -2.25 18.47
N ALA A 3 6.16 -1.61 18.85
CA ALA A 3 4.84 -2.23 18.77
C ALA A 3 4.33 -2.16 17.32
N LEU A 4 3.81 -3.27 16.81
CA LEU A 4 3.16 -3.31 15.49
C LEU A 4 1.83 -2.55 15.59
N LYS A 5 1.64 -1.50 14.77
CA LYS A 5 0.34 -0.84 14.66
C LYS A 5 -0.65 -1.77 13.94
N VAL A 6 -1.64 -2.26 14.68
CA VAL A 6 -2.70 -3.14 14.19
C VAL A 6 -4.04 -2.49 14.48
N ASP A 7 -4.92 -2.40 13.48
CA ASP A 7 -6.32 -2.00 13.68
C ASP A 7 -7.24 -3.18 13.39
N LYS A 8 -8.19 -3.46 14.30
CA LYS A 8 -9.19 -4.53 14.14
C LYS A 8 -8.61 -5.88 13.69
N ASN A 9 -7.49 -6.28 14.30
CA ASN A 9 -6.74 -7.50 13.97
C ASN A 9 -6.25 -7.57 12.52
N ARG A 10 -6.03 -6.43 11.89
CA ARG A 10 -5.54 -6.32 10.52
C ARG A 10 -4.43 -5.28 10.46
N PHE A 11 -3.50 -5.54 9.57
CA PHE A 11 -2.51 -4.57 9.14
C PHE A 11 -2.18 -4.83 7.68
N TYR A 12 -1.51 -3.88 7.09
CA TYR A 12 -1.12 -3.94 5.69
C TYR A 12 0.38 -3.73 5.58
N VAL A 13 0.99 -4.41 4.62
CA VAL A 13 2.41 -4.28 4.30
C VAL A 13 2.51 -3.76 2.88
N LEU A 14 3.16 -2.60 2.73
CA LEU A 14 3.67 -2.16 1.44
C LEU A 14 5.08 -2.72 1.29
N ARG A 15 5.32 -3.44 0.21
CA ARG A 15 6.65 -3.89 -0.19
C ARG A 15 7.02 -3.22 -1.49
N ILE A 16 8.20 -2.60 -1.52
CA ILE A 16 8.81 -2.06 -2.74
C ILE A 16 10.22 -2.63 -2.81
N GLY A 17 10.45 -3.52 -3.78
CA GLY A 17 11.69 -4.28 -3.88
C GLY A 17 11.99 -5.09 -2.61
N LYS A 18 12.97 -4.63 -1.83
CA LYS A 18 13.41 -5.27 -0.58
C LYS A 18 12.86 -4.59 0.68
N ASP A 19 12.35 -3.38 0.56
CA ASP A 19 11.88 -2.59 1.68
C ASP A 19 10.42 -2.89 2.01
N ASN A 20 10.09 -2.86 3.31
CA ASN A 20 8.75 -3.15 3.81
C ASN A 20 8.31 -2.06 4.80
N TRP A 21 7.07 -1.62 4.67
CA TRP A 21 6.43 -0.68 5.58
C TRP A 21 5.10 -1.25 6.05
N VAL A 22 4.74 -0.99 7.31
CA VAL A 22 3.53 -1.52 7.95
C VAL A 22 2.55 -0.41 8.27
N TYR A 23 1.28 -0.61 7.93
CA TYR A 23 0.20 0.36 8.10
C TYR A 23 -1.00 -0.29 8.77
N ALA A 24 -1.80 0.52 9.46
CA ALA A 24 -2.99 0.04 10.16
C ALA A 24 -4.20 -0.08 9.22
N SER A 25 -4.25 0.72 8.16
CA SER A 25 -5.38 0.76 7.22
C SER A 25 -4.95 0.67 5.75
N GLU A 26 -5.89 0.28 4.89
CA GLU A 26 -5.68 0.23 3.44
C GLU A 26 -5.47 1.63 2.85
N ASP A 27 -6.23 2.62 3.32
CA ASP A 27 -6.16 3.99 2.82
C ASP A 27 -4.79 4.62 3.11
N GLU A 28 -4.20 4.34 4.28
CA GLU A 28 -2.83 4.75 4.61
C GLU A 28 -1.80 4.16 3.64
N VAL A 29 -1.92 2.87 3.31
CA VAL A 29 -1.03 2.21 2.34
C VAL A 29 -1.18 2.80 0.97
N MET A 30 -2.41 2.98 0.49
CA MET A 30 -2.66 3.46 -0.87
C MET A 30 -2.14 4.89 -1.03
N LYS A 31 -2.28 5.72 0.01
CA LYS A 31 -1.73 7.07 0.01
C LYS A 31 -0.20 7.07 -0.07
N ASP A 32 0.48 6.31 0.79
CA ASP A 32 1.95 6.25 0.77
C ASP A 32 2.48 5.56 -0.51
N LEU A 33 1.75 4.58 -1.05
CA LEU A 33 2.09 3.98 -2.34
C LEU A 33 2.09 5.03 -3.46
N VAL A 34 1.05 5.87 -3.54
CA VAL A 34 0.96 6.96 -4.51
C VAL A 34 2.12 7.95 -4.34
N GLU A 35 2.47 8.29 -3.10
CA GLU A 35 3.62 9.17 -2.81
C GLU A 35 4.95 8.53 -3.23
N LYS A 36 5.17 7.24 -2.97
CA LYS A 36 6.40 6.53 -3.36
C LYS A 36 6.57 6.36 -4.87
N ILE A 37 5.48 6.10 -5.59
CA ILE A 37 5.47 6.05 -7.07
C ILE A 37 5.84 7.42 -7.63
N ARG A 38 5.28 8.51 -7.08
CA ARG A 38 5.60 9.87 -7.52
C ARG A 38 7.06 10.28 -7.28
N LEU A 39 7.72 9.66 -6.32
CA LEU A 39 9.11 9.97 -5.94
C LEU A 39 10.13 9.04 -6.63
N ASN A 40 9.69 7.99 -7.32
CA ASN A 40 10.56 7.04 -8.03
C ASN A 40 9.97 6.70 -9.39
N ASP A 41 10.50 7.33 -10.43
CA ASP A 41 10.05 7.11 -11.81
C ASP A 41 10.47 5.73 -12.38
N ASP A 42 11.45 5.06 -11.77
CA ASP A 42 12.01 3.76 -12.20
C ASP A 42 11.28 2.54 -11.58
N LEU A 43 10.15 2.77 -10.93
CA LEU A 43 9.50 1.77 -10.09
C LEU A 43 8.54 0.92 -10.92
N GLU A 44 8.89 -0.34 -11.16
CA GLU A 44 8.11 -1.23 -12.00
C GLU A 44 6.96 -1.90 -11.22
N SER A 45 5.93 -2.33 -11.96
CA SER A 45 4.75 -2.97 -11.36
C SER A 45 5.09 -4.23 -10.54
N GLU A 46 6.16 -4.94 -10.91
CA GLU A 46 6.61 -6.17 -10.24
C GLU A 46 7.33 -5.90 -8.91
N ASP A 47 7.84 -4.68 -8.73
CA ASP A 47 8.52 -4.25 -7.51
C ASP A 47 7.55 -3.97 -6.36
N VAL A 48 6.28 -3.68 -6.67
CA VAL A 48 5.26 -3.28 -5.71
C VAL A 48 4.37 -4.45 -5.31
N ARG A 49 4.27 -4.70 -4.01
CA ARG A 49 3.21 -5.56 -3.45
C ARG A 49 2.55 -4.91 -2.27
N VAL A 50 1.21 -4.94 -2.25
CA VAL A 50 0.43 -4.60 -1.07
C VAL A 50 -0.14 -5.89 -0.49
N ILE A 51 0.17 -6.16 0.77
CA ILE A 51 -0.22 -7.40 1.44
C ILE A 51 -1.11 -7.04 2.62
N LYS A 52 -2.31 -7.59 2.65
CA LYS A 52 -3.20 -7.54 3.81
C LYS A 52 -2.94 -8.74 4.70
N VAL A 53 -2.62 -8.48 5.95
CA VAL A 53 -2.49 -9.50 6.98
C VAL A 53 -3.66 -9.38 7.93
N THR A 54 -4.43 -10.47 8.05
CA THR A 54 -5.50 -10.59 9.04
C THR A 54 -5.07 -11.59 10.11
N ILE A 55 -4.99 -11.11 11.34
CA ILE A 55 -4.68 -11.89 12.52
C ILE A 55 -5.97 -12.55 12.97
N LEU A 56 -6.03 -13.87 12.83
CA LEU A 56 -7.08 -14.70 13.41
C LEU A 56 -6.58 -15.25 14.75
N LYS A 57 -7.48 -15.78 15.59
CA LYS A 57 -7.14 -16.23 16.95
C LYS A 57 -5.90 -17.13 17.05
N ARG A 58 -5.65 -18.00 16.05
CA ARG A 58 -4.52 -18.93 16.03
C ARG A 58 -3.68 -18.89 14.74
N ASN A 59 -4.21 -18.26 13.70
CA ASN A 59 -3.64 -18.33 12.34
C ASN A 59 -3.59 -16.93 11.73
N TRP A 60 -2.76 -16.77 10.72
CA TRP A 60 -2.64 -15.52 9.97
C TRP A 60 -3.16 -15.79 8.56
N ARG A 61 -4.00 -14.88 8.06
CA ARG A 61 -4.45 -14.90 6.67
C ARG A 61 -3.72 -13.79 5.93
N ILE A 62 -2.95 -14.18 4.92
CA ILE A 62 -2.18 -13.28 4.07
C ILE A 62 -2.84 -13.24 2.71
N GLN A 63 -3.13 -12.04 2.22
CA GLN A 63 -3.77 -11.82 0.92
C GLN A 63 -3.07 -10.65 0.22
N GLU A 64 -2.75 -10.84 -1.06
CA GLU A 64 -2.32 -9.72 -1.89
C GLU A 64 -3.52 -8.82 -2.20
N VAL A 65 -3.33 -7.51 -2.04
CA VAL A 65 -4.35 -6.49 -2.33
C VAL A 65 -4.03 -5.92 -3.70
N PRO A 66 -4.99 -5.95 -4.64
CA PRO A 66 -4.83 -5.25 -5.91
C PRO A 66 -4.65 -3.76 -5.67
N TRP A 67 -3.49 -3.23 -6.06
CA TRP A 67 -3.18 -1.80 -5.96
C TRP A 67 -3.63 -1.01 -7.19
N SER A 68 -4.37 -1.65 -8.11
CA SER A 68 -5.01 -0.98 -9.26
C SER A 68 -5.90 0.19 -8.85
N ARG A 69 -6.45 0.19 -7.63
CA ARG A 69 -7.15 1.34 -7.04
C ARG A 69 -6.24 2.58 -6.93
N ALA A 70 -4.98 2.41 -6.52
CA ALA A 70 -4.01 3.50 -6.45
C ALA A 70 -3.69 4.07 -7.84
N ILE A 71 -3.66 3.23 -8.89
CA ILE A 71 -3.51 3.68 -10.29
C ILE A 71 -4.68 4.58 -10.69
N LEU A 72 -5.92 4.19 -10.37
CA LEU A 72 -7.10 4.98 -10.69
C LEU A 72 -7.07 6.35 -9.99
N ASP A 73 -6.60 6.40 -8.75
CA ASP A 73 -6.46 7.65 -8.00
C ASP A 73 -5.34 8.52 -8.58
N LEU A 74 -4.21 7.93 -9.02
CA LEU A 74 -3.16 8.62 -9.77
C LEU A 74 -3.68 9.22 -11.08
N ILE A 75 -4.45 8.46 -11.88
CA ILE A 75 -5.04 8.93 -13.15
C ILE A 75 -6.02 10.08 -12.90
N ARG A 76 -6.81 10.02 -11.83
CA ARG A 76 -7.74 11.10 -11.46
C ARG A 76 -7.00 12.37 -11.05
N LEU A 77 -5.92 12.23 -10.26
CA LEU A 77 -5.08 13.35 -9.84
C LEU A 77 -4.35 13.99 -11.03
N SER A 78 -3.83 13.21 -11.98
CA SER A 78 -3.17 13.76 -13.16
C SER A 78 -4.16 14.48 -14.09
N LYS A 79 -5.38 13.96 -14.23
CA LYS A 79 -6.46 14.68 -14.96
C LYS A 79 -6.83 16.00 -14.30
N ALA A 80 -6.79 16.10 -12.98
CA ALA A 80 -7.09 17.35 -12.26
C ALA A 80 -5.98 18.40 -12.41
N GLY A 81 -4.71 17.98 -12.55
CA GLY A 81 -3.57 18.89 -12.77
C GLY A 81 -3.37 19.37 -14.21
N ASN A 82 -4.02 18.74 -15.19
CA ASN A 82 -3.99 19.15 -16.61
C ASN A 82 -5.15 20.12 -16.98
N VAL A 83 -5.81 20.70 -15.98
CA VAL A 83 -6.82 21.76 -16.14
C VAL A 83 -6.26 23.04 -15.54
N GLU A 84 -5.10 23.49 -16.03
CA GLU A 84 -4.59 24.85 -15.90
C GLU A 84 -3.92 25.28 -17.20
#